data_AF-A0A1B6KNF8-F1
#
_entry.id   AF-A0A1B6KNF8-F1
#
_cell.length_a   1.000
_cell.length_b   1.000
_cell.length_c   1.000
_cell.angle_alpha   90.00
_cell.angle_beta   90.00
_cell.angle_gamma   90.00
#
_symmetry.space_group_name_H-M   'P 1'
#
loop_
_entity.id
_entity.type
_entity.pdbx_description
1 polymer ?
#
loop_
_entity_poly.entity_id
_entity_poly.type
_entity_poly.pdbx_seq_one_letter_code
_entity_poly.pdbx_strand_id
1 'polypeptide(L)'
;GDKSRTSLMDKLQEFLPPTIMLPPKRLYTLLNQAIDLQKHRCPYHNSSDDLGLKNVSLLVDHHCSREQFPCETLQVLNDHCDEVWYCRFSPDGRKLATGSKDTTVIIWDVDPDTLTCHHRKTLEGHSYGVAYLAWSPDGSHLIACGPEDCPDLWIWNIETEELRVKVSQSPEDSLTSCSWHRDGNKFVTGGIRGQFYQCDIEGNVVDSWEGVRVNCLWCRSDGKTVLAADTHHR
;
A
#
# COMPACT_ATOMS: atom_id res chain seq x y z
N GLY A 1 22.66 -5.71 -13.05
CA GLY A 1 22.18 -6.77 -13.97
C GLY A 1 22.94 -8.06 -13.73
N ASP A 2 22.53 -9.19 -14.32
CA ASP A 2 23.13 -10.52 -14.03
C ASP A 2 24.65 -10.57 -14.23
N LYS A 3 25.20 -9.90 -15.25
CA LYS A 3 26.65 -9.81 -15.48
C LYS A 3 27.41 -9.08 -14.36
N SER A 4 26.79 -8.06 -13.76
CA SER A 4 27.36 -7.32 -12.62
C SER A 4 27.44 -8.21 -11.37
N ARG A 5 26.51 -9.16 -11.26
CA ARG A 5 26.29 -10.01 -10.08
C ARG A 5 27.21 -11.22 -10.08
N THR A 6 27.45 -11.83 -11.25
CA THR A 6 28.52 -12.84 -11.40
C THR A 6 29.87 -12.22 -11.07
N SER A 7 30.15 -11.01 -11.56
CA SER A 7 31.42 -10.32 -11.26
C SER A 7 31.59 -9.99 -9.77
N LEU A 8 30.51 -9.66 -9.05
CA LEU A 8 30.56 -9.47 -7.59
C LEU A 8 30.82 -10.80 -6.86
N MET A 9 30.15 -11.88 -7.27
CA MET A 9 30.33 -13.21 -6.68
C MET A 9 31.73 -13.76 -6.91
N ASP A 10 32.29 -13.54 -8.10
CA ASP A 10 33.67 -13.93 -8.44
C ASP A 10 34.69 -13.13 -7.61
N LYS A 11 34.48 -11.81 -7.43
CA LYS A 11 35.31 -10.99 -6.55
C LYS A 11 35.22 -11.41 -5.08
N LEU A 12 34.02 -11.73 -4.59
CA LEU A 12 33.85 -12.20 -3.20
C LEU A 12 34.55 -13.55 -2.97
N GLN A 13 34.58 -14.43 -3.98
CA GLN A 13 35.37 -15.67 -3.93
C GLN A 13 36.88 -15.40 -3.90
N GLU A 14 37.34 -14.32 -4.54
CA GLU A 14 38.75 -13.92 -4.56
C GLU A 14 39.25 -13.37 -3.20
N PHE A 15 38.36 -12.70 -2.44
CA PHE A 15 38.68 -12.15 -1.11
C PHE A 15 38.48 -13.13 0.06
N LEU A 16 37.89 -14.31 -0.19
CA LEU A 16 37.73 -15.35 0.82
C LEU A 16 38.94 -16.30 0.78
N PRO A 17 39.56 -16.63 1.93
CA PRO A 17 40.69 -17.54 1.96
C PRO A 17 40.29 -18.91 1.37
N PRO A 18 41.22 -19.62 0.69
CA PRO A 18 40.92 -20.89 0.00
C PRO A 18 40.40 -22.01 0.92
N THR A 19 40.51 -21.84 2.23
CA THR A 19 39.91 -22.68 3.27
C THR A 19 38.39 -22.52 3.41
N ILE A 20 37.80 -21.47 2.83
CA ILE A 20 36.35 -21.16 2.85
C ILE A 20 35.83 -21.15 1.41
N MET A 21 36.01 -22.25 0.67
CA MET A 21 35.25 -22.46 -0.57
C MET A 21 33.84 -22.96 -0.23
N LEU A 22 32.88 -22.04 -0.22
CA LEU A 22 31.47 -22.38 -0.07
C LEU A 22 30.86 -22.68 -1.45
N PRO A 23 30.14 -23.81 -1.62
CA PRO A 23 29.36 -24.06 -2.82
C PRO A 23 28.41 -22.88 -3.10
N PRO A 24 28.19 -22.47 -4.36
CA PRO A 24 27.43 -21.27 -4.70
C PRO A 24 26.01 -21.27 -4.12
N LYS A 25 25.38 -22.45 -4.01
CA LYS A 25 24.08 -22.62 -3.33
C LYS A 25 24.15 -22.29 -1.83
N ARG A 26 25.23 -22.68 -1.15
CA ARG A 26 25.41 -22.46 0.30
C ARG A 26 25.71 -20.99 0.60
N LEU A 27 26.50 -20.33 -0.24
CA LEU A 27 26.72 -18.88 -0.15
C LEU A 27 25.39 -18.12 -0.32
N TYR A 28 24.58 -18.51 -1.30
CA TYR A 28 23.25 -17.91 -1.52
C TYR A 28 22.33 -18.07 -0.29
N THR A 29 22.30 -19.25 0.33
CA THR A 29 21.52 -19.49 1.55
C THR A 29 22.00 -18.63 2.71
N LEU A 30 23.33 -18.52 2.91
CA LEU A 30 23.91 -17.70 3.99
C LEU A 30 23.61 -16.21 3.81
N LEU A 31 23.65 -15.71 2.57
CA LEU A 31 23.33 -14.32 2.28
C LEU A 31 21.84 -14.02 2.54
N ASN A 32 20.92 -14.92 2.20
CA ASN A 32 19.51 -14.78 2.56
C ASN A 32 19.31 -14.79 4.09
N GLN A 33 19.99 -15.69 4.80
CA GLN A 33 19.95 -15.73 6.27
C GLN A 33 20.50 -14.45 6.90
N ALA A 34 21.54 -13.86 6.32
CA ALA A 34 22.10 -12.59 6.79
C ALA A 34 21.11 -11.43 6.59
N ILE A 35 20.41 -11.38 5.45
CA ILE A 35 19.35 -10.40 5.19
C ILE A 35 18.20 -10.57 6.20
N ASP A 36 17.76 -11.81 6.46
CA ASP A 36 16.71 -12.07 7.45
C ASP A 36 17.14 -11.70 8.88
N LEU A 37 18.38 -12.00 9.25
CA LEU A 37 18.95 -11.58 10.54
C LEU A 37 19.02 -10.06 10.68
N GLN A 38 19.34 -9.35 9.59
CA GLN A 38 19.36 -7.90 9.57
C GLN A 38 17.95 -7.31 9.74
N LYS A 39 16.94 -7.87 9.07
CA LYS A 39 15.53 -7.50 9.27
C LYS A 39 15.10 -7.72 10.71
N HIS A 40 15.45 -8.85 11.32
CA HIS A 40 15.12 -9.13 12.72
C HIS A 40 15.83 -8.20 13.71
N ARG A 41 17.07 -7.80 13.41
CA ARG A 41 17.88 -6.91 14.28
C ARG A 41 17.56 -5.43 14.09
N CYS A 42 16.89 -5.06 13.01
CA CYS A 42 16.58 -3.69 12.69
C CYS A 42 15.07 -3.47 12.86
N PRO A 43 14.61 -3.09 14.07
CA PRO A 43 13.18 -3.05 14.41
C PRO A 43 12.37 -2.05 13.57
N TYR A 44 13.06 -1.13 12.88
CA TYR A 44 12.45 -0.07 12.10
C TYR A 44 12.84 -0.08 10.61
N HIS A 45 13.31 -1.23 10.12
CA HIS A 45 13.67 -1.36 8.71
C HIS A 45 12.41 -1.42 7.82
N ASN A 46 12.09 -0.30 7.17
CA ASN A 46 11.06 -0.24 6.13
C ASN A 46 11.69 -0.55 4.77
N SER A 47 11.89 -1.84 4.44
CA SER A 47 12.16 -2.26 3.07
C SER A 47 10.86 -2.65 2.38
N SER A 48 10.63 -2.17 1.15
CA SER A 48 9.58 -2.72 0.30
C SER A 48 9.81 -4.22 0.09
N ASP A 49 8.72 -4.97 0.09
CA ASP A 49 8.69 -6.42 0.32
C ASP A 49 9.62 -7.21 -0.62
N ASP A 50 10.23 -8.25 -0.05
CA ASP A 50 11.05 -9.26 -0.72
C ASP A 50 12.32 -8.76 -1.45
N LEU A 51 13.21 -8.11 -0.70
CA LEU A 51 14.64 -8.00 -1.04
C LEU A 51 15.28 -9.40 -1.11
N GLY A 52 14.91 -10.21 -2.10
CA GLY A 52 15.79 -11.26 -2.57
C GLY A 52 17.13 -10.64 -2.94
N LEU A 53 18.19 -11.45 -2.94
CA LEU A 53 19.58 -11.08 -3.29
C LEU A 53 19.73 -10.26 -4.59
N LYS A 54 18.68 -10.13 -5.41
CA LYS A 54 18.60 -9.34 -6.64
C LYS A 54 18.76 -7.83 -6.42
N ASN A 55 18.27 -7.29 -5.31
CA ASN A 55 18.21 -5.84 -5.07
C ASN A 55 19.15 -5.33 -3.98
N VAL A 56 19.89 -6.22 -3.31
CA VAL A 56 20.88 -5.85 -2.29
C VAL A 56 22.24 -5.69 -2.95
N SER A 57 22.73 -4.45 -3.09
CA SER A 57 24.02 -4.15 -3.72
C SER A 57 25.20 -4.37 -2.77
N LEU A 58 24.99 -4.20 -1.45
CA LEU A 58 25.97 -4.43 -0.38
C LEU A 58 25.25 -4.81 0.93
N LEU A 59 25.63 -5.93 1.55
CA LEU A 59 25.22 -6.27 2.92
C LEU A 59 26.06 -5.42 3.89
N VAL A 60 25.58 -4.21 4.18
CA VAL A 60 26.09 -3.41 5.31
C VAL A 60 25.17 -3.68 6.49
N ASP A 61 25.73 -3.94 7.68
CA ASP A 61 24.97 -4.03 8.93
C ASP A 61 24.31 -2.67 9.22
N HIS A 62 23.13 -2.46 8.64
CA HIS A 62 22.33 -1.26 8.83
C HIS A 62 21.39 -1.47 10.01
N HIS A 63 21.51 -0.60 11.01
CA HIS A 63 20.63 -0.55 12.17
C HIS A 63 19.93 0.81 12.16
N CYS A 64 18.65 0.82 11.80
CA CYS A 64 17.77 1.97 11.93
C CYS A 64 17.57 2.22 13.42
N SER A 65 18.22 3.23 13.98
CA SER A 65 17.95 3.63 15.37
C SER A 65 16.66 4.45 15.43
N ARG A 66 16.00 4.48 16.59
CA ARG A 66 14.81 5.33 16.82
C ARG A 66 15.12 6.82 16.56
N GLU A 67 16.37 7.22 16.75
CA GLU A 67 16.86 8.60 16.54
C GLU A 67 16.93 8.99 15.07
N GLN A 68 16.96 8.02 14.14
CA GLN A 68 16.90 8.27 12.70
C GLN A 68 15.47 8.48 12.19
N PHE A 69 14.44 8.24 13.02
CA PHE A 69 13.08 8.62 12.70
C PHE A 69 12.89 10.10 13.01
N PRO A 70 12.59 10.94 12.01
CA PRO A 70 12.32 12.34 12.26
C PRO A 70 11.06 12.44 13.14
N CYS A 71 11.24 12.84 14.39
CA CYS A 71 10.16 13.20 15.31
C CYS A 71 9.77 14.68 15.18
N GLU A 72 10.34 15.39 14.22
CA GLU A 72 10.07 16.80 13.94
C GLU A 72 9.12 16.93 12.74
N THR A 73 8.19 17.87 12.84
CA THR A 73 7.28 18.18 11.75
C THR A 73 8.05 18.81 10.59
N LEU A 74 8.14 18.10 9.46
CA LEU A 74 8.79 18.61 8.25
C LEU A 74 7.90 19.62 7.50
N GLN A 75 6.59 19.33 7.43
CA GLN A 75 5.63 20.14 6.67
C GLN A 75 4.22 20.01 7.26
N VAL A 76 3.42 21.07 7.13
CA VAL A 76 1.99 21.09 7.46
C VAL A 76 1.21 21.31 6.16
N LEU A 77 0.24 20.43 5.86
CA LEU A 77 -0.62 20.50 4.68
C LEU A 77 -1.98 21.06 5.11
N ASN A 78 -2.39 22.22 4.56
CA ASN A 78 -3.57 22.97 5.02
C ASN A 78 -4.59 23.21 3.89
N ASP A 79 -4.51 22.46 2.80
CA ASP A 79 -5.29 22.69 1.59
C ASP A 79 -6.73 22.16 1.69
N HIS A 80 -7.01 21.25 2.62
CA HIS A 80 -8.38 20.80 2.92
C HIS A 80 -9.17 21.86 3.70
N CYS A 81 -10.47 21.95 3.41
CA CYS A 81 -11.35 22.95 4.01
C CYS A 81 -12.13 22.43 5.24
N ASP A 82 -11.97 21.14 5.57
CA ASP A 82 -12.64 20.49 6.70
C ASP A 82 -11.77 19.32 7.24
N GLU A 83 -12.31 18.55 8.18
CA GLU A 83 -11.67 17.40 8.82
C GLU A 83 -11.12 16.39 7.80
N VAL A 84 -9.81 16.16 7.86
CA VAL A 84 -9.15 15.06 7.13
C VAL A 84 -9.37 13.77 7.91
N TRP A 85 -10.12 12.84 7.32
CA TRP A 85 -10.46 11.58 7.98
C TRP A 85 -9.47 10.46 7.66
N TYR A 86 -8.82 10.51 6.50
CA TYR A 86 -7.93 9.44 6.09
C TYR A 86 -6.77 9.95 5.24
N CYS A 87 -5.62 9.28 5.34
CA CYS A 87 -4.48 9.50 4.45
C CYS A 87 -3.75 8.19 4.15
N ARG A 88 -3.19 8.08 2.95
CA ARG A 88 -2.45 6.88 2.55
C ARG A 88 -1.42 7.18 1.47
N PHE A 89 -0.20 6.71 1.67
CA PHE A 89 0.84 6.73 0.64
C PHE A 89 0.58 5.67 -0.43
N SER A 90 0.99 5.98 -1.66
CA SER A 90 1.07 5.01 -2.75
C SER A 90 2.09 3.91 -2.44
N PRO A 91 2.00 2.73 -3.08
CA PRO A 91 2.92 1.61 -2.82
C PRO A 91 4.39 1.93 -3.09
N ASP A 92 4.67 2.86 -4.01
CA ASP A 92 6.01 3.36 -4.33
C ASP A 92 6.48 4.51 -3.41
N GLY A 93 5.62 5.01 -2.53
CA GLY A 93 5.89 6.12 -1.61
C GLY A 93 6.01 7.49 -2.27
N ARG A 94 5.77 7.60 -3.59
CA ARG A 94 5.94 8.85 -4.34
C ARG A 94 4.70 9.73 -4.37
N LYS A 95 3.56 9.21 -3.93
CA LYS A 95 2.31 9.96 -3.84
C LYS A 95 1.67 9.75 -2.48
N LEU A 96 0.96 10.75 -2.01
CA LEU A 96 0.09 10.69 -0.84
C LEU A 96 -1.32 11.06 -1.29
N ALA A 97 -2.32 10.30 -0.84
CA ALA A 97 -3.72 10.68 -0.98
C ALA A 97 -4.29 11.03 0.39
N THR A 98 -5.04 12.12 0.47
CA THR A 98 -5.76 12.57 1.67
C THR A 98 -7.23 12.72 1.35
N GLY A 99 -8.10 12.12 2.18
CA GLY A 99 -9.54 12.16 2.06
C GLY A 99 -10.15 12.95 3.20
N SER A 100 -11.10 13.83 2.87
CA SER A 100 -11.66 14.80 3.79
C SER A 100 -13.19 14.79 3.79
N LYS A 101 -13.75 15.32 4.87
CA LYS A 101 -15.17 15.63 5.01
C LYS A 101 -15.66 16.69 4.03
N ASP A 102 -14.76 17.50 3.50
CA ASP A 102 -15.04 18.51 2.47
C ASP A 102 -15.45 17.91 1.09
N THR A 103 -15.62 16.59 1.01
CA THR A 103 -16.00 15.82 -0.20
C THR A 103 -14.92 15.73 -1.28
N THR A 104 -13.68 16.09 -0.94
CA THR A 104 -12.54 16.04 -1.85
C THR A 104 -11.50 15.01 -1.43
N VAL A 105 -10.75 14.54 -2.42
CA VAL A 105 -9.50 13.81 -2.20
C VAL A 105 -8.38 14.63 -2.80
N ILE A 106 -7.35 14.97 -2.01
CA ILE A 106 -6.17 15.64 -2.53
C ILE A 106 -5.07 14.60 -2.75
N ILE A 107 -4.47 14.65 -3.93
CA ILE A 107 -3.26 13.90 -4.29
C ILE A 107 -2.07 14.83 -4.17
N TRP A 108 -1.05 14.35 -3.49
CA TRP A 108 0.22 15.04 -3.29
C TRP A 108 1.33 14.24 -3.93
N ASP A 109 2.26 14.91 -4.59
CA ASP A 109 3.53 14.32 -5.00
C ASP A 109 4.54 14.43 -3.85
N VAL A 110 5.20 13.32 -3.53
CA VAL A 110 6.15 13.20 -2.42
C VAL A 110 7.55 13.14 -3.01
N ASP A 111 8.39 14.10 -2.62
CA ASP A 111 9.81 14.10 -2.99
C ASP A 111 10.58 13.17 -2.02
N PRO A 112 11.19 12.08 -2.51
CA PRO A 112 11.91 11.14 -1.65
C PRO A 112 13.20 11.70 -1.05
N ASP A 113 13.78 12.74 -1.65
CA ASP A 113 15.06 13.32 -1.19
C ASP A 113 14.83 14.35 -0.07
N THR A 114 13.81 15.19 -0.23
CA THR A 114 13.46 16.25 0.74
C THR A 114 12.37 15.82 1.73
N LEU A 115 11.67 14.72 1.46
CA LEU A 115 10.52 14.21 2.21
C LEU A 115 9.35 15.22 2.32
N THR A 116 9.28 16.18 1.39
CA THR A 116 8.20 17.16 1.32
C THR A 116 7.12 16.73 0.33
N CYS A 117 5.89 17.18 0.58
CA CYS A 117 4.72 16.93 -0.25
C CYS A 117 4.33 18.20 -1.02
N HIS A 118 4.03 18.06 -2.30
CA HIS A 118 3.52 19.14 -3.14
C HIS A 118 2.09 18.83 -3.58
N HIS A 119 1.21 19.83 -3.51
CA HIS A 119 -0.15 19.68 -4.02
C HIS A 119 -0.08 19.40 -5.52
N ARG A 120 -0.60 18.25 -5.93
CA ARG A 120 -0.67 17.87 -7.35
C ARG A 120 -2.06 18.16 -7.89
N LYS A 121 -3.09 17.62 -7.23
CA LYS A 121 -4.46 17.66 -7.74
C LYS A 121 -5.49 17.45 -6.65
N THR A 122 -6.63 18.11 -6.81
CA THR A 122 -7.85 17.84 -6.04
C THR A 122 -8.84 17.06 -6.91
N LEU A 123 -9.29 15.91 -6.40
CA LEU A 123 -10.32 15.06 -6.99
C LEU A 123 -11.67 15.43 -6.36
N GLU A 124 -12.51 16.07 -7.17
CA GLU A 124 -13.84 16.57 -6.78
C GLU A 124 -14.96 15.73 -7.40
N GLY A 125 -16.18 15.85 -6.89
CA GLY A 125 -17.35 15.13 -7.42
C GLY A 125 -17.85 13.97 -6.56
N HIS A 126 -17.29 13.77 -5.37
CA HIS A 126 -17.87 12.88 -4.36
C HIS A 126 -19.13 13.51 -3.79
N SER A 127 -20.20 12.73 -3.63
CA SER A 127 -21.48 13.21 -3.07
C SER A 127 -21.45 13.26 -1.54
N TYR A 128 -20.47 12.62 -0.92
CA TYR A 128 -20.25 12.51 0.51
C TYR A 128 -18.77 12.76 0.83
N GLY A 129 -18.44 12.97 2.10
CA GLY A 129 -17.05 13.02 2.57
C GLY A 129 -16.30 11.71 2.27
N VAL A 130 -14.97 11.76 2.19
CA VAL A 130 -14.15 10.57 1.93
C VAL A 130 -13.51 10.10 3.22
N ALA A 131 -13.94 8.92 3.69
CA ALA A 131 -13.54 8.37 4.99
C ALA A 131 -12.47 7.27 4.88
N TYR A 132 -12.27 6.69 3.70
CA TYR A 132 -11.27 5.65 3.51
C TYR A 132 -10.68 5.66 2.10
N LEU A 133 -9.39 5.34 1.99
CA LEU A 133 -8.64 5.31 0.73
C LEU A 133 -7.82 4.03 0.59
N ALA A 134 -7.82 3.46 -0.62
CA ALA A 134 -6.98 2.32 -0.96
C ALA A 134 -6.32 2.49 -2.33
N TRP A 135 -4.99 2.51 -2.32
CA TRP A 135 -4.19 2.48 -3.54
C TRP A 135 -4.17 1.09 -4.14
N SER A 136 -4.28 1.03 -5.45
CA SER A 136 -3.96 -0.17 -6.23
C SER A 136 -2.49 -0.56 -6.04
N PRO A 137 -2.13 -1.85 -6.22
CA PRO A 137 -0.77 -2.33 -6.03
C PRO A 137 0.26 -1.70 -6.97
N ASP A 138 -0.17 -1.25 -8.16
CA ASP A 138 0.67 -0.55 -9.13
C ASP A 138 0.72 0.97 -8.89
N GLY A 139 -0.14 1.51 -8.02
CA GLY A 139 -0.23 2.94 -7.72
C GLY A 139 -0.88 3.79 -8.82
N SER A 140 -1.49 3.17 -9.83
CA SER A 140 -2.16 3.87 -10.95
C SER A 140 -3.59 4.25 -10.61
N HIS A 141 -4.26 3.44 -9.79
CA HIS A 141 -5.64 3.62 -9.37
C HIS A 141 -5.79 3.85 -7.87
N LEU A 142 -6.81 4.61 -7.51
CA LEU A 142 -7.18 4.90 -6.13
C LEU A 142 -8.67 4.64 -5.94
N ILE A 143 -9.01 3.91 -4.87
CA ILE A 143 -10.38 3.77 -4.41
C ILE A 143 -10.61 4.76 -3.28
N ALA A 144 -11.70 5.51 -3.38
CA ALA A 144 -12.24 6.34 -2.32
C ALA A 144 -13.60 5.80 -1.86
N CYS A 145 -13.74 5.62 -0.55
CA CYS A 145 -14.97 5.18 0.10
C CYS A 145 -15.49 6.28 1.02
N GLY A 146 -16.81 6.40 1.10
CA GLY A 146 -17.47 7.36 1.97
C GLY A 146 -17.64 6.88 3.41
N PRO A 147 -18.29 7.71 4.26
CA PRO A 147 -18.66 7.35 5.63
C PRO A 147 -19.81 6.33 5.66
N GLU A 148 -20.26 5.99 6.86
CA GLU A 148 -21.27 4.95 7.12
C GLU A 148 -22.59 5.11 6.35
N ASP A 149 -22.98 6.31 5.96
CA ASP A 149 -24.22 6.56 5.19
C ASP A 149 -24.00 6.62 3.68
N CYS A 150 -22.78 6.37 3.20
CA CYS A 150 -22.45 6.43 1.80
C CYS A 150 -22.58 5.05 1.13
N PRO A 151 -23.49 4.88 0.16
CA PRO A 151 -23.60 3.64 -0.62
C PRO A 151 -22.59 3.58 -1.78
N ASP A 152 -21.86 4.67 -2.01
CA ASP A 152 -21.05 4.86 -3.20
C ASP A 152 -19.56 4.67 -2.93
N LEU A 153 -18.86 4.16 -3.93
CA LEU A 153 -17.41 4.04 -3.97
C LEU A 153 -16.90 4.59 -5.31
N TRP A 154 -15.80 5.32 -5.28
CA TRP A 154 -15.22 5.96 -6.46
C TRP A 154 -13.85 5.37 -6.78
N ILE A 155 -13.66 5.00 -8.04
CA ILE A 155 -12.39 4.51 -8.58
C ILE A 155 -11.82 5.59 -9.48
N TRP A 156 -10.69 6.14 -9.07
CA TRP A 156 -9.97 7.17 -9.79
C TRP A 156 -8.77 6.59 -10.53
N ASN A 157 -8.53 7.06 -11.75
CA ASN A 157 -7.26 6.88 -12.42
C ASN A 157 -6.38 8.10 -12.12
N ILE A 158 -5.26 7.87 -11.46
CA ILE A 158 -4.34 8.93 -10.99
C ILE A 158 -3.40 9.38 -12.12
N GLU A 159 -3.20 8.57 -13.16
CA GLU A 159 -2.41 8.97 -14.33
C GLU A 159 -3.20 9.89 -15.25
N THR A 160 -4.48 9.57 -15.51
CA THR A 160 -5.36 10.41 -16.33
C THR A 160 -6.08 11.48 -15.53
N GLU A 161 -6.06 11.39 -14.20
CA GLU A 161 -6.73 12.30 -13.26
C GLU A 161 -8.25 12.38 -13.45
N GLU A 162 -8.85 11.28 -13.91
CA GLU A 162 -10.28 11.17 -14.21
C GLU A 162 -10.95 10.12 -13.34
N LEU A 163 -12.23 10.36 -13.02
CA LEU A 163 -13.08 9.37 -12.38
C LEU A 163 -13.32 8.25 -13.39
N ARG A 164 -12.85 7.04 -13.08
CA ARG A 164 -13.01 5.89 -13.95
C ARG A 164 -14.38 5.27 -13.80
N VAL A 165 -14.76 4.96 -12.56
CA VAL A 165 -16.05 4.31 -12.24
C VAL A 165 -16.55 4.79 -10.90
N LYS A 166 -17.86 5.04 -10.83
CA LYS A 166 -18.60 5.14 -9.57
C LYS A 166 -19.38 3.84 -9.37
N VAL A 167 -19.08 3.12 -8.30
CA VAL A 167 -19.75 1.87 -7.92
C VAL A 167 -20.85 2.19 -6.92
N SER A 168 -22.08 1.79 -7.24
CA SER A 168 -23.25 1.94 -6.40
C SER A 168 -24.16 0.73 -6.64
N GLN A 169 -24.44 -0.05 -5.59
CA GLN A 169 -25.22 -1.29 -5.71
C GLN A 169 -26.65 -1.10 -5.19
N SER A 170 -26.79 -0.72 -3.92
CA SER A 170 -28.06 -0.39 -3.29
C SER A 170 -27.98 0.95 -2.56
N PRO A 171 -29.05 1.77 -2.57
CA PRO A 171 -29.08 3.01 -1.80
C PRO A 171 -29.04 2.79 -0.28
N GLU A 172 -29.28 1.57 0.20
CA GLU A 172 -29.22 1.22 1.63
C GLU A 172 -27.82 0.75 2.06
N ASP A 173 -26.91 0.53 1.12
CA ASP A 173 -25.56 0.07 1.38
C ASP A 173 -24.70 1.14 2.07
N SER A 174 -23.60 0.69 2.66
CA SER A 174 -22.68 1.48 3.47
C SER A 174 -21.23 1.10 3.17
N LEU A 175 -20.68 1.53 2.04
CA LEU A 175 -19.34 1.08 1.63
C LEU A 175 -18.26 1.88 2.36
N THR A 176 -17.86 1.40 3.54
CA THR A 176 -16.92 2.10 4.44
C THR A 176 -15.47 1.65 4.29
N SER A 177 -15.24 0.43 3.77
CA SER A 177 -13.90 -0.12 3.62
C SER A 177 -13.70 -0.78 2.26
N CYS A 178 -12.46 -0.76 1.80
CA CYS A 178 -12.06 -1.44 0.58
C CYS A 178 -10.62 -1.94 0.67
N SER A 179 -10.31 -2.97 -0.13
CA SER A 179 -8.96 -3.50 -0.27
C SER A 179 -8.73 -4.05 -1.66
N TRP A 180 -7.62 -3.68 -2.28
CA TRP A 180 -7.24 -4.21 -3.59
C TRP A 180 -6.69 -5.61 -3.47
N HIS A 181 -7.04 -6.48 -4.42
CA HIS A 181 -6.24 -7.67 -4.65
C HIS A 181 -4.86 -7.28 -5.19
N ARG A 182 -3.85 -8.11 -4.91
CA ARG A 182 -2.49 -7.93 -5.40
C ARG A 182 -2.39 -7.85 -6.94
N ASP A 183 -3.31 -8.51 -7.64
CA ASP A 183 -3.35 -8.53 -9.09
C ASP A 183 -3.78 -7.18 -9.70
N GLY A 184 -4.30 -6.25 -8.90
CA GLY A 184 -4.76 -4.92 -9.34
C GLY A 184 -6.08 -4.92 -10.13
N ASN A 185 -6.55 -6.07 -10.60
CA ASN A 185 -7.76 -6.17 -11.43
C ASN A 185 -9.07 -6.35 -10.63
N LYS A 186 -8.97 -6.65 -9.34
CA LYS A 186 -10.12 -6.88 -8.46
C LYS A 186 -9.90 -6.17 -7.14
N PHE A 187 -10.99 -5.84 -6.47
CA PHE A 187 -10.97 -5.35 -5.12
C PHE A 187 -12.16 -5.92 -4.35
N VAL A 188 -12.05 -5.86 -3.04
CA VAL A 188 -13.15 -6.17 -2.13
C VAL A 188 -13.57 -4.90 -1.43
N THR A 189 -14.86 -4.76 -1.20
CA THR A 189 -15.45 -3.65 -0.47
C THR A 189 -16.54 -4.17 0.44
N GLY A 190 -16.78 -3.47 1.53
CA GLY A 190 -17.89 -3.76 2.40
C GLY A 190 -18.05 -2.69 3.45
N GLY A 191 -19.01 -2.89 4.33
CA GLY A 191 -19.09 -2.06 5.51
C GLY A 191 -19.96 -2.61 6.61
N ILE A 192 -20.41 -1.70 7.47
CA ILE A 192 -20.93 -2.05 8.78
C ILE A 192 -22.38 -2.57 8.76
N ARG A 193 -23.10 -2.39 7.65
CA ARG A 193 -24.49 -2.84 7.51
C ARG A 193 -24.64 -4.30 7.07
N GLY A 194 -23.53 -5.00 6.79
CA GLY A 194 -23.51 -6.44 6.50
C GLY A 194 -23.29 -6.81 5.04
N GLN A 195 -23.03 -5.82 4.19
CA GLN A 195 -22.71 -5.99 2.78
C GLN A 195 -21.20 -6.16 2.60
N PHE A 196 -20.84 -7.19 1.85
CA PHE A 196 -19.48 -7.48 1.48
C PHE A 196 -19.46 -7.94 0.02
N TYR A 197 -18.79 -7.19 -0.83
CA TYR A 197 -18.75 -7.38 -2.27
C TYR A 197 -17.31 -7.58 -2.73
N GLN A 198 -17.13 -8.48 -3.69
CA GLN A 198 -15.93 -8.54 -4.50
C GLN A 198 -16.27 -7.97 -5.88
N CYS A 199 -15.55 -6.93 -6.27
CA CYS A 199 -15.78 -6.25 -7.54
C CYS A 199 -14.56 -6.38 -8.46
N ASP A 200 -14.81 -6.30 -9.77
CA ASP A 200 -13.75 -6.04 -10.75
C ASP A 200 -13.40 -4.54 -10.80
N ILE A 201 -12.34 -4.20 -11.52
CA ILE A 201 -11.90 -2.81 -11.71
C ILE A 201 -12.91 -1.93 -12.47
N GLU A 202 -13.85 -2.54 -13.19
CA GLU A 202 -14.94 -1.86 -13.88
C GLU A 202 -16.15 -1.60 -12.96
N GLY A 203 -16.09 -2.05 -11.71
CA GLY A 203 -17.13 -1.84 -10.71
C GLY A 203 -18.24 -2.89 -10.72
N ASN A 204 -18.13 -3.94 -11.55
CA ASN A 204 -19.09 -5.02 -11.57
C ASN A 204 -18.86 -5.95 -10.37
N VAL A 205 -19.93 -6.34 -9.71
CA VAL A 205 -19.88 -7.32 -8.62
C VAL A 205 -19.64 -8.71 -9.19
N VAL A 206 -18.51 -9.29 -8.81
CA VAL A 206 -18.12 -10.66 -9.16
C VAL A 206 -18.68 -11.66 -8.16
N ASP A 207 -18.67 -11.30 -6.88
CA ASP A 207 -19.19 -12.12 -5.79
C ASP A 207 -19.73 -11.25 -4.66
N SER A 208 -20.69 -11.75 -3.89
CA SER A 208 -21.37 -11.01 -2.83
C SER A 208 -21.70 -11.91 -1.64
N TRP A 209 -21.44 -11.39 -0.45
CA TRP A 209 -21.78 -12.04 0.81
C TRP A 209 -22.63 -11.10 1.66
N GLU A 210 -23.79 -11.60 2.10
CA GLU A 210 -24.69 -10.88 2.98
C GLU A 210 -24.49 -11.28 4.45
N GLY A 211 -24.71 -10.32 5.35
CA GLY A 211 -24.60 -10.51 6.80
C GLY A 211 -23.19 -10.38 7.36
N VAL A 212 -22.19 -10.04 6.53
CA VAL A 212 -20.79 -9.86 6.96
C VAL A 212 -20.55 -8.37 7.20
N ARG A 213 -20.48 -7.97 8.47
CA ARG A 213 -20.21 -6.59 8.87
C ARG A 213 -18.71 -6.38 8.96
N VAL A 214 -18.19 -5.43 8.20
CA VAL A 214 -16.74 -5.22 8.13
C VAL A 214 -16.39 -3.77 8.47
N ASN A 215 -15.45 -3.60 9.39
CA ASN A 215 -14.85 -2.30 9.71
C ASN A 215 -13.61 -2.03 8.86
N CYS A 216 -12.80 -3.06 8.64
CA CYS A 216 -11.63 -2.97 7.78
C CYS A 216 -11.43 -4.25 6.99
N LEU A 217 -10.88 -4.09 5.80
CA LEU A 217 -10.59 -5.17 4.86
C LEU A 217 -9.11 -5.16 4.49
N TRP A 218 -8.53 -6.35 4.41
CA TRP A 218 -7.18 -6.54 3.92
C TRP A 218 -7.06 -7.80 3.07
N CYS A 219 -6.79 -7.64 1.78
CA CYS A 219 -6.44 -8.74 0.91
C CYS A 219 -5.01 -9.19 1.16
N ARG A 220 -4.82 -10.48 1.44
CA ARG A 220 -3.47 -11.05 1.53
C ARG A 220 -2.82 -11.12 0.15
N SER A 221 -1.49 -11.14 0.18
CA SER A 221 -0.64 -11.22 -1.02
C SER A 221 -0.73 -12.55 -1.77
N ASP A 222 -1.46 -13.54 -1.22
CA ASP A 222 -1.78 -14.83 -1.86
C ASP A 222 -2.89 -14.73 -2.91
N GLY A 223 -3.57 -13.58 -2.99
CA GLY A 223 -4.63 -13.30 -3.96
C GLY A 223 -5.91 -14.12 -3.75
N LYS A 224 -6.05 -14.81 -2.61
CA LYS A 224 -7.20 -15.68 -2.31
C LYS A 224 -7.84 -15.41 -0.96
N THR A 225 -7.04 -14.96 0.01
CA THR A 225 -7.52 -14.77 1.38
C THR A 225 -7.79 -13.30 1.62
N VAL A 226 -9.00 -12.99 2.09
CA VAL A 226 -9.35 -11.67 2.59
C VAL A 226 -9.50 -11.74 4.10
N LEU A 227 -8.81 -10.86 4.80
CA LEU A 227 -9.00 -10.64 6.22
C LEU A 227 -10.02 -9.51 6.38
N ALA A 228 -11.08 -9.79 7.14
CA ALA A 228 -12.10 -8.82 7.48
C ALA A 228 -12.19 -8.71 9.01
N ALA A 229 -12.14 -7.49 9.54
CA ALA A 229 -12.38 -7.27 10.95
C ALA A 229 -13.86 -6.98 11.20
N ASP A 230 -14.52 -7.82 12.00
CA ASP A 230 -15.92 -7.67 12.37
C ASP A 230 -16.08 -6.77 13.61
N THR A 231 -17.16 -6.00 13.61
CA THR A 231 -17.71 -5.25 14.74
C THR A 231 -18.10 -6.11 15.95
N HIS A 232 -18.43 -7.40 15.76
CA HIS A 232 -18.97 -8.26 16.82
C HIS A 232 -17.94 -9.13 17.56
N HIS A 233 -16.66 -8.75 17.58
CA HIS A 233 -15.59 -9.53 18.23
C HIS A 233 -15.55 -11.00 17.78
N ARG A 234 -15.75 -11.25 16.49
CA ARG A 234 -15.64 -12.56 15.86
C ARG A 234 -14.44 -12.61 14.91
#